data_AF-A0A655QR14-F1
#
_entry.id   AF-A0A655QR14-F1
#
_cell.length_a   1.000
_cell.length_b   1.000
_cell.length_c   1.000
_cell.angle_alpha   90.00
_cell.angle_beta   90.00
_cell.angle_gamma   90.00
#
_symmetry.space_group_name_H-M   'P 1'
#
loop_
_entity.id
_entity.type
_entity.pdbx_description
1 polymer ?
#
loop_
_entity_poly.entity_id
_entity_poly.type
_entity_poly.pdbx_seq_one_letter_code
_entity_poly.pdbx_strand_id
1 'polypeptide(L)'
;MQRADQHSWFARSIREQWLGEAHNALNQNLNLIKVLVAICPMLGLLGTVTGMISVFDVMATQGSSDPKLMASGISLATLPTMAGMVAALAGLFVHARLSKTCRGLEMKLEQALRSQS
;
A
#
# COMPACT_ATOMS: atom_id res chain seq x y z
N MET A 1 -41.50 32.66 -14.96
CA MET A 1 -41.70 31.19 -15.07
C MET A 1 -40.34 30.50 -14.93
N GLN A 2 -39.78 30.37 -13.71
CA GLN A 2 -38.39 29.90 -13.53
C GLN A 2 -38.17 29.16 -12.20
N ARG A 3 -39.09 28.23 -11.86
CA ARG A 3 -39.01 27.41 -10.64
C ARG A 3 -38.90 25.90 -10.91
N ALA A 4 -39.12 25.43 -12.14
CA ALA A 4 -39.03 24.01 -12.48
C ALA A 4 -37.57 23.51 -12.60
N ASP A 5 -36.64 24.37 -13.04
CA ASP A 5 -35.24 23.99 -13.31
C ASP A 5 -34.39 23.80 -12.04
N GLN A 6 -34.74 24.46 -10.93
CA GLN A 6 -33.98 24.36 -9.68
C GLN A 6 -34.01 22.95 -9.10
N HIS A 7 -35.12 22.23 -9.27
CA HIS A 7 -35.26 20.86 -8.76
C HIS A 7 -34.39 19.85 -9.53
N SER A 8 -34.22 20.07 -10.84
CA SER A 8 -33.38 19.22 -11.71
C SER A 8 -31.89 19.46 -11.46
N TRP A 9 -31.48 20.72 -11.29
CA TRP A 9 -30.09 21.08 -11.01
C TRP A 9 -29.65 20.62 -9.60
N PHE A 10 -30.51 20.81 -8.60
CA PHE A 10 -30.22 20.42 -7.22
C PHE A 10 -30.14 18.89 -7.04
N ALA A 11 -31.00 18.13 -7.74
CA ALA A 11 -30.91 16.66 -7.74
C ALA A 11 -29.62 16.15 -8.40
N ARG A 12 -29.10 16.86 -9.42
CA ARG A 12 -27.83 16.55 -10.07
C ARG A 12 -26.63 16.85 -9.17
N SER A 13 -26.62 18.00 -8.52
CA SER A 13 -25.50 18.42 -7.66
C SER A 13 -25.35 17.52 -6.43
N ILE A 14 -26.46 17.10 -5.81
CA ILE A 14 -26.43 16.13 -4.72
C ILE A 14 -25.82 14.81 -5.22
N ARG A 15 -26.23 14.28 -6.36
CA ARG A 15 -25.65 13.02 -6.88
C ARG A 15 -24.14 13.11 -7.15
N GLU A 16 -23.67 14.23 -7.71
CA GLU A 16 -22.24 14.44 -7.95
C GLU A 16 -21.45 14.51 -6.65
N GLN A 17 -22.02 15.11 -5.60
CA GLN A 17 -21.43 15.11 -4.26
C GLN A 17 -21.31 13.69 -3.70
N TRP A 18 -22.36 12.86 -3.82
CA TRP A 18 -22.36 11.49 -3.31
C TRP A 18 -21.36 10.60 -4.06
N LEU A 19 -21.21 10.79 -5.37
CA LEU A 19 -20.17 10.14 -6.17
C LEU A 19 -18.76 10.56 -5.72
N GLY A 20 -18.55 11.86 -5.49
CA GLY A 20 -17.28 12.41 -5.02
C GLY A 20 -16.89 11.87 -3.65
N GLU A 21 -17.83 11.82 -2.70
CA GLU A 21 -17.60 11.26 -1.36
C GLU A 21 -17.25 9.76 -1.42
N ALA A 22 -18.00 8.98 -2.21
CA ALA A 22 -17.74 7.56 -2.40
C ALA A 22 -16.35 7.31 -3.02
N HIS A 23 -15.97 8.08 -4.04
CA HIS A 23 -14.65 8.02 -4.65
C HIS A 23 -13.56 8.30 -3.61
N ASN A 24 -13.70 9.38 -2.84
CA ASN A 24 -12.69 9.82 -1.90
C ASN A 24 -12.48 8.80 -0.77
N ALA A 25 -13.57 8.22 -0.24
CA ALA A 25 -13.50 7.17 0.77
C ALA A 25 -12.81 5.89 0.27
N LEU A 26 -13.10 5.46 -0.96
CA LEU A 26 -12.42 4.32 -1.59
C LEU A 26 -10.93 4.59 -1.82
N ASN A 27 -10.59 5.80 -2.29
CA ASN A 27 -9.21 6.15 -2.62
C ASN A 27 -8.34 6.34 -1.37
N GLN A 28 -8.88 6.86 -0.26
CA GLN A 28 -8.15 7.04 0.99
C GLN A 28 -7.63 5.69 1.53
N ASN A 29 -8.48 4.66 1.53
CA ASN A 29 -8.10 3.32 1.99
C ASN A 29 -7.05 2.66 1.10
N LEU A 30 -7.17 2.81 -0.22
CA LEU A 30 -6.17 2.30 -1.18
C LEU A 30 -4.82 2.99 -1.02
N ASN A 31 -4.82 4.30 -0.79
CA ASN A 31 -3.60 5.08 -0.65
C ASN A 31 -2.83 4.68 0.62
N LEU A 32 -3.53 4.40 1.73
CA LEU A 32 -2.91 3.88 2.95
C LEU A 32 -2.21 2.53 2.72
N ILE A 33 -2.88 1.60 2.02
CA ILE A 33 -2.28 0.29 1.67
C ILE A 33 -1.00 0.50 0.84
N LYS A 34 -1.05 1.39 -0.15
CA LYS A 34 0.11 1.70 -1.00
C LYS A 34 1.31 2.21 -0.17
N VAL A 35 1.07 3.08 0.81
CA VAL A 35 2.12 3.60 1.69
C VAL A 35 2.71 2.48 2.56
N LEU A 36 1.88 1.64 3.17
CA LEU A 36 2.36 0.50 3.98
C LEU A 36 3.23 -0.46 3.15
N VAL A 37 2.82 -0.75 1.92
CA VAL A 37 3.57 -1.58 0.98
C VAL A 37 4.91 -0.94 0.60
N ALA A 38 4.95 0.38 0.42
CA ALA A 38 6.17 1.11 0.11
C ALA A 38 7.17 1.15 1.28
N ILE A 39 6.71 1.03 2.53
CA ILE A 39 7.56 1.02 3.72
C ILE A 39 8.17 -0.37 3.99
N CYS A 40 7.52 -1.46 3.55
CA CYS A 40 8.02 -2.84 3.74
C CYS A 40 9.49 -3.07 3.31
N PRO A 41 9.94 -2.64 2.12
CA PRO A 41 11.34 -2.79 1.70
C PRO A 41 12.32 -2.01 2.58
N MET A 42 11.91 -0.81 3.01
CA MET A 42 12.71 0.05 3.90
C MET A 42 12.92 -0.62 5.27
N LEU A 43 11.90 -1.31 5.79
CA LEU A 43 12.02 -2.11 7.01
C LEU A 43 12.95 -3.32 6.82
N GLY A 44 12.92 -3.98 5.67
CA GLY A 44 13.84 -5.08 5.34
C GLY A 44 15.31 -4.63 5.29
N LEU A 45 15.55 -3.44 4.73
CA LEU A 45 16.87 -2.81 4.73
C LEU A 45 17.34 -2.51 6.15
N LEU A 46 16.47 -1.94 7.00
CA LEU A 46 16.76 -1.69 8.41
C LEU A 46 17.14 -3.00 9.15
N GLY A 47 16.41 -4.09 8.87
CA GLY A 47 16.73 -5.42 9.39
C GLY A 47 18.11 -5.95 8.98
N THR A 48 18.60 -5.56 7.80
CA THR A 48 19.95 -5.93 7.34
C THR A 48 21.01 -5.15 8.10
N VAL A 49 20.77 -3.86 8.36
CA VAL A 49 21.68 -3.03 9.15
C VAL A 49 21.77 -3.55 10.59
N THR A 50 20.64 -3.85 11.24
CA THR A 50 20.66 -4.43 12.59
C THR A 50 21.29 -5.81 12.61
N GLY A 51 21.03 -6.66 11.61
CA GLY A 51 21.69 -7.96 11.48
C GLY A 51 23.21 -7.84 11.40
N MET A 52 23.72 -6.92 10.57
CA MET A 52 25.16 -6.67 10.45
C MET A 52 25.78 -6.11 11.74
N ILE A 53 25.06 -5.28 12.50
CA ILE A 53 25.51 -4.82 13.82
C ILE A 53 25.70 -6.01 14.77
N SER A 54 24.77 -6.97 14.78
CA SER A 54 24.91 -8.19 15.60
C SER A 54 26.12 -9.05 15.20
N VAL A 55 26.44 -9.12 13.89
CA VAL A 55 27.65 -9.83 13.43
C VAL A 55 28.92 -9.17 13.97
N PHE A 56 29.00 -7.84 13.93
CA PHE A 56 30.14 -7.10 14.47
C PHE A 56 30.26 -7.21 16.00
N ASP A 57 29.15 -7.24 16.73
CA ASP A 57 29.13 -7.41 18.18
C ASP A 57 29.64 -8.81 18.59
N VAL A 58 29.24 -9.85 17.85
CA VAL A 58 29.74 -11.22 18.04
C VAL A 58 31.24 -11.32 17.80
N MET A 59 31.77 -10.65 16.76
CA MET A 59 33.21 -10.57 16.54
C MET A 59 33.95 -9.85 17.68
N ALA A 60 33.41 -8.73 18.15
CA ALA A 60 34.02 -7.93 19.21
C ALA A 60 34.07 -8.68 20.55
N THR A 61 33.05 -9.48 20.86
CA THR A 61 32.91 -10.21 22.12
C THR A 61 33.65 -11.55 22.13
N GLN A 62 33.64 -12.29 21.03
CA GLN A 62 34.26 -13.62 20.94
C GLN A 62 35.72 -13.57 20.44
N GLY A 63 36.17 -12.42 19.91
CA GLY A 63 37.54 -12.25 19.39
C GLY A 63 37.87 -13.17 18.20
N SER A 64 36.87 -13.86 17.65
CA SER A 64 37.03 -14.85 16.60
C SER A 64 36.67 -14.25 15.24
N SER A 65 37.63 -14.29 14.32
CA SER A 65 37.46 -13.92 12.91
C SER A 65 37.05 -15.12 12.05
N ASP A 66 36.42 -16.14 12.64
CA ASP A 66 36.06 -17.38 11.93
C ASP A 66 35.21 -17.05 10.69
N PRO A 67 35.73 -17.29 9.48
CA PRO A 67 35.05 -16.95 8.23
C PRO A 67 33.67 -17.61 8.12
N LYS A 68 33.48 -18.77 8.75
CA LYS A 68 32.17 -19.46 8.76
C LYS A 68 31.11 -18.69 9.53
N LEU A 69 31.46 -18.15 10.70
CA LEU A 69 30.53 -17.37 11.52
C LEU A 69 30.16 -16.06 10.81
N MET A 70 31.14 -15.41 10.18
CA MET A 70 30.89 -14.21 9.38
C MET A 70 29.96 -14.50 8.20
N ALA A 71 30.22 -15.56 7.43
CA ALA A 71 29.39 -15.95 6.30
C ALA A 71 27.93 -16.26 6.73
N SER A 72 27.77 -16.96 7.85
CA SER A 72 26.45 -17.27 8.41
C SER A 72 25.73 -16.00 8.88
N GLY A 73 26.42 -15.08 9.55
CA GLY A 73 25.86 -13.82 10.02
C GLY A 73 25.42 -12.89 8.90
N ILE A 74 26.24 -12.78 7.85
CA ILE A 74 25.91 -12.01 6.65
C ILE A 74 24.69 -12.61 5.95
N SER A 75 24.61 -13.93 5.82
CA SER A 75 23.45 -14.59 5.22
C SER A 75 22.17 -14.37 6.03
N LEU A 76 22.26 -14.32 7.36
CA LEU A 76 21.12 -14.01 8.21
C LEU A 76 20.67 -12.55 8.06
N ALA A 77 21.62 -11.62 7.89
CA ALA A 77 21.31 -10.22 7.68
C ALA A 77 20.59 -9.95 6.35
N THR A 78 20.72 -10.79 5.32
CA THR A 78 20.02 -10.61 4.04
C THR A 78 18.58 -11.16 4.04
N LEU A 79 18.23 -12.04 4.98
CA LEU A 79 16.87 -12.61 5.10
C LEU A 79 15.77 -11.54 5.23
N PRO A 80 15.90 -10.55 6.14
CA PRO A 80 14.93 -9.48 6.29
C PRO A 80 14.69 -8.68 5.00
N THR A 81 15.74 -8.46 4.21
CA THR A 81 15.63 -7.77 2.90
C THR A 81 14.82 -8.59 1.90
N MET A 82 15.09 -9.90 1.79
CA MET A 82 14.31 -10.79 0.93
C MET A 82 12.84 -10.85 1.37
N ALA A 83 12.60 -10.99 2.67
CA ALA A 83 11.25 -11.01 3.23
C ALA A 83 10.49 -9.69 2.98
N GLY A 84 11.15 -8.54 3.18
CA GLY A 84 10.57 -7.22 2.92
C GLY A 84 10.22 -7.00 1.46
N MET A 85 11.04 -7.47 0.52
CA MET A 85 10.73 -7.42 -0.92
C MET A 85 9.55 -8.33 -1.29
N VAL A 86 9.51 -9.56 -0.79
CA VAL A 86 8.40 -10.49 -1.05
C VAL A 86 7.07 -9.92 -0.51
N ALA A 87 7.09 -9.37 0.70
CA ALA A 87 5.91 -8.71 1.29
C ALA A 87 5.45 -7.50 0.46
N ALA A 88 6.39 -6.67 0.00
CA ALA A 88 6.08 -5.52 -0.84
C ALA A 88 5.50 -5.91 -2.20
N LEU A 89 6.06 -6.93 -2.86
CA LEU A 89 5.55 -7.44 -4.12
C LEU A 89 4.12 -8.00 -3.98
N ALA A 90 3.89 -8.81 -2.95
CA ALA A 90 2.56 -9.34 -2.66
C ALA A 90 1.55 -8.21 -2.35
N GLY A 91 1.95 -7.24 -1.54
CA GLY A 91 1.14 -6.08 -1.20
C GLY A 91 0.80 -5.21 -2.41
N LEU A 92 1.75 -5.00 -3.32
CA LEU A 92 1.54 -4.25 -4.56
C LEU A 92 0.54 -4.98 -5.48
N PHE A 93 0.64 -6.31 -5.58
CA PHE A 93 -0.30 -7.12 -6.33
C PHE A 93 -1.73 -7.00 -5.78
N VAL A 94 -1.89 -7.09 -4.46
CA VAL A 94 -3.19 -6.92 -3.79
C VAL A 94 -3.74 -5.51 -4.03
N HIS A 95 -2.91 -4.47 -3.85
CA HIS A 95 -3.30 -3.09 -4.12
C HIS A 95 -3.77 -2.89 -5.57
N ALA A 96 -3.06 -3.46 -6.55
CA ALA A 96 -3.43 -3.38 -7.96
C ALA A 96 -4.78 -4.06 -8.24
N ARG A 97 -5.04 -5.24 -7.66
CA ARG A 97 -6.33 -5.93 -7.76
C ARG A 97 -7.45 -5.11 -7.13
N LEU A 98 -7.23 -4.59 -5.93
CA LEU A 98 -8.24 -3.85 -5.17
C LEU A 98 -8.59 -2.52 -5.86
N SER A 99 -7.57 -1.79 -6.35
CA SER A 99 -7.76 -0.55 -7.11
C SER A 99 -8.54 -0.80 -8.41
N LYS A 100 -8.28 -1.91 -9.11
CA LYS A 100 -9.03 -2.30 -10.30
C LYS A 100 -10.51 -2.57 -9.98
N THR A 101 -10.78 -3.28 -8.88
CA THR A 101 -12.16 -3.54 -8.43
C THR A 101 -12.87 -2.25 -8.03
N CYS A 102 -12.22 -1.35 -7.29
CA CYS A 102 -12.80 -0.07 -6.87
C CYS A 102 -13.20 0.78 -8.08
N ARG A 103 -12.32 0.93 -9.08
CA ARG A 103 -12.63 1.62 -10.34
C ARG A 103 -13.81 0.99 -11.07
N GLY A 104 -13.90 -0.35 -11.04
CA GLY A 104 -15.03 -1.08 -11.61
C GLY A 104 -16.36 -0.80 -10.91
N LEU A 105 -16.37 -0.72 -9.57
CA LEU A 105 -17.56 -0.33 -8.80
C LEU A 105 -17.95 1.13 -9.05
N GLU A 106 -16.97 2.03 -9.12
CA GLU A 106 -17.21 3.45 -9.39
C GLU A 106 -17.89 3.66 -10.75
N MET A 107 -17.39 3.00 -11.80
CA MET A 107 -18.03 3.04 -13.13
C MET A 107 -19.47 2.50 -13.10
N LYS A 108 -19.74 1.42 -12.34
CA LYS A 108 -21.10 0.89 -12.20
C LYS A 108 -22.02 1.84 -11.45
N LEU A 109 -21.51 2.50 -10.40
CA LEU A 109 -22.25 3.49 -9.63
C LEU A 109 -22.59 4.71 -10.49
N GLU A 110 -21.64 5.20 -11.29
CA GLU A 110 -21.88 6.29 -12.23
C GLU A 110 -22.92 5.92 -13.29
N GLN A 111 -22.84 4.71 -13.86
CA GLN A 111 -23.81 4.21 -14.84
C GLN A 111 -25.22 4.06 -14.24
N ALA A 112 -25.35 3.49 -13.04
CA ALA A 112 -26.64 3.33 -12.37
C ALA A 112 -27.32 4.69 -12.13
N LEU A 113 -26.54 5.68 -11.68
CA LEU A 113 -26.99 7.05 -11.46
C LEU A 113 -27.35 7.78 -12.77
N ARG A 114 -26.70 7.46 -13.90
CA ARG A 114 -27.06 7.97 -15.23
C ARG A 114 -28.29 7.28 -15.85
N SER A 115 -28.58 6.03 -15.49
CA SER A 115 -29.73 5.29 -16.04
C SER A 115 -31.08 5.67 -15.41
N GLN A 116 -31.08 6.37 -14.28
CA GLN A 116 -32.28 6.84 -13.56
C GLN A 116 -32.81 8.21 -14.06
N SER A 117 -32.22 8.77 -15.11
CA SER A 117 -32.68 9.98 -15.81
C SER A 117 -33.34 9.64 -17.13
#